data_AF-A0A7W0KG29-F1
#
_entry.id   AF-A0A7W0KG29-F1
#
_cell.length_a   1.000
_cell.length_b   1.000
_cell.length_c   1.000
_cell.angle_alpha   90.00
_cell.angle_beta   90.00
_cell.angle_gamma   90.00
#
_symmetry.space_group_name_H-M   'P 1'
#
loop_
_entity.id
_entity.type
_entity.pdbx_description
1 polymer ?
#
loop_
_entity_poly.entity_id
_entity_poly.type
_entity_poly.pdbx_seq_one_letter_code
_entity_poly.pdbx_strand_id
1 'polypeptide(L)' 'MDGTLYRDGEAFAIRFERILQHPIDRVWAALTERDRLAEWLGDVEIELRPGGAIRIVFSGVEPSA' A
#
# COMPACT_ATOMS: atom_id res chain seq x y z
N MET A 1 -3.92 8.03 -11.59
CA MET A 1 -2.77 7.11 -11.51
C MET A 1 -3.03 5.99 -12.48
N ASP A 2 -2.11 5.73 -13.43
CA ASP A 2 -2.34 4.69 -14.43
C ASP A 2 -1.78 3.35 -13.93
N GLY A 3 -2.59 2.30 -14.04
CA GLY A 3 -2.23 0.92 -13.73
C GLY A 3 -2.74 0.02 -14.85
N THR A 4 -2.05 -1.08 -15.11
CA THR A 4 -2.48 -2.05 -16.12
C THR A 4 -3.26 -3.16 -15.43
N LEU A 5 -4.53 -3.32 -15.81
CA LEU A 5 -5.36 -4.45 -15.43
C LEU A 5 -5.18 -5.58 -16.45
N TYR A 6 -4.92 -6.80 -15.97
CA TYR A 6 -4.82 -7.98 -16.81
C TYR A 6 -5.40 -9.19 -16.09
N ARG A 7 -5.76 -10.21 -16.87
CA ARG A 7 -6.26 -11.48 -16.34
C ARG A 7 -5.08 -12.36 -15.92
N ASP A 8 -5.14 -12.92 -14.73
CA ASP A 8 -4.14 -13.85 -14.18
C ASP A 8 -4.83 -15.15 -13.77
N GLY A 9 -4.89 -16.11 -14.70
CA GLY A 9 -5.67 -17.33 -14.56
C GLY A 9 -7.16 -17.07 -14.38
N GLU A 10 -7.70 -17.47 -13.23
CA GLU A 10 -9.10 -17.23 -12.84
C GLU A 10 -9.31 -15.86 -12.17
N ALA A 11 -8.24 -15.15 -11.81
CA ALA A 11 -8.26 -13.86 -11.14
C ALA A 11 -7.94 -12.69 -12.09
N PHE A 12 -8.05 -11.47 -11.55
CA PHE A 12 -7.54 -10.26 -12.18
C PHE A 12 -6.40 -9.69 -11.34
N ALA A 13 -5.37 -9.20 -12.00
CA ALA A 13 -4.23 -8.54 -11.39
C ALA A 13 -4.10 -7.11 -11.90
N ILE A 14 -3.69 -6.21 -11.01
CA ILE A 14 -3.33 -4.83 -11.36
C ILE A 14 -1.85 -4.61 -11.11
N ARG A 15 -1.14 -4.04 -12.09
CA ARG A 15 0.29 -3.68 -11.96
C ARG A 15 0.46 -2.17 -12.00
N PHE A 16 1.17 -1.67 -10.99
CA PHE A 16 1.66 -0.30 -10.93
C PHE A 16 3.18 -0.31 -10.96
N GLU A 17 3.77 0.52 -11.81
CA GLU A 17 5.22 0.76 -11.84
C GLU A 17 5.50 2.23 -11.60
N ARG A 18 6.40 2.55 -10.67
CA ARG A 18 6.74 3.93 -10.30
C ARG A 18 8.24 4.05 -10.08
N ILE A 19 8.82 5.10 -10.63
CA ILE A 19 10.16 5.55 -10.28
C ILE A 19 9.99 6.64 -9.22
N LEU A 20 10.34 6.32 -7.97
CA LEU A 20 10.34 7.28 -6.88
C LEU A 20 11.72 7.93 -6.80
N GLN A 21 11.79 9.27 -6.78
CA GLN A 21 13.03 10.02 -6.65
C GLN A 21 13.55 10.04 -5.20
N HIS A 22 13.60 8.86 -4.57
CA HIS A 22 14.01 8.67 -3.19
C HIS A 22 14.93 7.45 -3.05
N PRO A 23 15.89 7.47 -2.10
CA PRO A 23 16.67 6.29 -1.77
C PRO A 23 15.78 5.11 -1.38
N ILE A 24 16.23 3.89 -1.68
CA ILE A 24 15.47 2.67 -1.41
C ILE A 24 15.09 2.52 0.06
N ASP A 25 15.96 2.92 0.98
CA ASP A 25 15.72 2.85 2.43
C ASP A 25 14.54 3.75 2.84
N ARG A 26 14.39 4.91 2.19
CA ARG A 26 13.27 5.82 2.45
C ARG A 26 11.96 5.26 1.91
N VAL A 27 12.00 4.60 0.75
CA VAL A 27 10.83 3.91 0.19
C VAL A 27 10.45 2.73 1.09
N TRP A 28 11.42 1.96 1.57
CA TRP A 28 11.19 0.84 2.48
C TRP A 28 10.59 1.28 3.82
N ALA A 29 11.11 2.36 4.41
CA ALA A 29 10.55 2.96 5.61
C ALA A 29 9.08 3.36 5.41
N ALA A 30 8.74 3.95 4.26
CA ALA A 30 7.35 4.31 3.92
C ALA A 30 6.39 3.10 3.83
N LEU A 31 6.91 1.89 3.66
CA LEU A 31 6.14 0.65 3.57
C LEU A 31 6.14 -0.18 4.86
N THR A 32 7.02 0.12 5.81
CA THR A 32 7.27 -0.75 6.98
C THR A 32 7.21 -0.02 8.32
N GLU A 33 7.47 1.28 8.37
CA GLU A 33 7.35 2.08 9.60
C GLU A 33 5.90 2.54 9.77
N ARG A 34 5.31 2.22 10.94
CA ARG A 34 3.91 2.56 11.27
C ARG A 34 3.60 4.04 11.05
N ASP A 35 4.43 4.92 11.59
CA ASP A 35 4.22 6.37 11.50
C ASP A 35 4.26 6.86 10.04
N ARG A 36 5.07 6.23 9.18
CA ARG A 36 5.16 6.56 7.76
C ARG A 36 4.00 6.01 6.95
N LEU A 37 3.52 4.81 7.25
CA LEU A 37 2.32 4.24 6.64
C LEU A 37 1.09 5.10 6.93
N ALA A 38 1.00 5.67 8.14
CA ALA A 38 -0.07 6.60 8.53
C ALA A 38 -0.12 7.88 7.70
N GLU A 39 1.00 8.31 7.11
CA GLU A 39 1.05 9.51 6.26
C GLU A 39 0.30 9.34 4.92
N TRP A 40 0.16 8.11 4.40
CA TRP A 40 -0.35 7.92 3.04
C TRP A 40 -1.32 6.75 2.83
N LEU A 41 -1.33 5.75 3.72
CA LEU A 41 -2.19 4.57 3.59
C LEU A 41 -3.38 4.60 4.56
N GLY A 42 -3.13 4.94 5.83
CA GLY A 42 -4.11 4.94 6.92
C GLY A 42 -3.49 4.52 8.24
N ASP A 43 -4.26 4.42 9.32
CA ASP A 43 -3.74 3.90 10.60
C ASP A 43 -3.48 2.39 10.45
N VAL A 44 -2.22 1.97 10.64
CA VAL A 44 -1.76 0.60 10.38
C VAL A 44 -1.21 -0.06 11.63
N GLU A 45 -1.66 -1.29 11.89
CA GLU A 45 -0.98 -2.24 12.76
C GLU A 45 -0.43 -3.38 11.92
N ILE A 46 0.87 -3.65 12.00
CA ILE A 46 1.55 -4.64 11.14
C ILE A 46 2.55 -5.48 11.92
N GLU A 47 2.54 -6.78 11.65
CA GLU A 47 3.58 -7.72 12.06
C GLU A 47 4.52 -8.01 10.88
N LEU A 48 5.70 -7.38 10.86
CA LEU A 48 6.68 -7.47 9.76
C LEU A 48 7.45 -8.79 9.73
N ARG A 49 6.73 -9.89 9.50
CA ARG A 49 7.27 -11.24 9.33
C ARG A 49 6.42 -12.03 8.34
N PRO A 50 6.98 -13.06 7.70
CA PRO A 50 6.18 -13.99 6.90
C PRO A 50 5.02 -14.57 7.72
N GLY A 51 3.81 -14.52 7.15
CA GLY A 51 2.57 -14.94 7.82
C GLY A 51 2.09 -14.03 8.95
N GLY A 52 2.67 -12.83 9.10
CA GLY A 52 2.18 -11.81 10.04
C GLY A 52 0.88 -11.16 9.57
N ALA A 53 0.09 -10.67 10.52
CA ALA A 53 -1.16 -9.97 10.22
C ALA A 53 -0.93 -8.47 9.94
N ILE A 54 -1.83 -7.89 9.13
CA ILE A 54 -1.94 -6.45 8.94
C ILE A 54 -3.39 -6.01 9.18
N ARG A 55 -3.56 -4.92 9.92
CA ARG A 55 -4.84 -4.22 10.12
C ARG A 55 -4.66 -2.79 9.63
N ILE A 56 -5.54 -2.35 8.74
CA ILE A 56 -5.54 -0.98 8.21
C ILE A 56 -6.92 -0.37 8.48
N VAL A 57 -6.94 0.80 9.12
CA VAL A 57 -8.14 1.60 9.28
C VAL A 57 -8.09 2.74 8.27
N PHE A 58 -8.94 2.64 7.25
CA PHE A 58 -9.15 3.72 6.28
C PHE A 58 -10.18 4.69 6.86
N SER A 59 -9.76 5.91 7.20
CA SER A 59 -10.68 7.00 7.49
C SER A 59 -11.36 7.40 6.18
N GLY A 60 -12.62 7.03 6.00
CA GLY A 60 -13.34 7.30 4.77
C GLY A 60 -13.42 8.81 4.49
N VAL A 61 -13.02 9.23 3.30
CA VAL A 61 -13.71 10.35 2.66
C VAL A 61 -15.08 9.81 2.32
N GLU A 62 -16.14 10.38 2.91
CA GLU A 62 -17.51 10.01 2.55
C GLU A 62 -17.67 10.13 1.03
N PRO A 63 -18.26 9.13 0.35
CA PRO A 63 -18.57 9.29 -1.05
C PRO A 63 -19.54 10.47 -1.16
N SER A 64 -19.13 11.54 -1.85
CA SER A 64 -20.07 12.52 -2.37
C SER A 64 -21.13 11.75 -3.14
N ALA A 65 -22.37 11.81 -2.65
CA ALA A 65 -23.55 11.40 -3.40
C ALA A 65 -23.66 12.16 -4.73
#